data_AF-A0A9Q1HXT4-F1
#
_entry.id   AF-A0A9Q1HXT4-F1
#
_cell.length_a   1.000
_cell.length_b   1.000
_cell.length_c   1.000
_cell.angle_alpha   90.00
_cell.angle_beta   90.00
_cell.angle_gamma   90.00
#
_symmetry.space_group_name_H-M   'P 1'
#
loop_
_entity.id
_entity.type
_entity.pdbx_description
1 polymer ?
#
loop_
_entity_poly.entity_id
_entity_poly.type
_entity_poly.pdbx_seq_one_letter_code
_entity_poly.pdbx_strand_id
1 'polypeptide(L)'
;MRGYNALVRSSRTSFLSDLQSFPFCCRTLSKTVRCSSQNEPPPPTGAYAQQLLESEAAEAIPQPRRKPHECSVLLFPGQGSQFVGMGRGLLKYGNVKEMFNVAQRILGYDLLSLCLNGPEEELMKTVHCQPAVFVTSLAAVERLNDEVPAAIEKCVAAAGFSVGEFAALVFSGALDFTEALYAVKVRAEAMQEASERVPSGMLSVMGRPDAKYNYACLQAREHCLSLGLQDPVCSVANYLFPDGRVIAGHQQALDFLQKNSRKLGFLRVRPLPVSGAFHTSLMQPAVEPLRDVLRKLEIGRPQISVYSNVDAKRYMHETHVRRLLVKQLVSPVKWEQILHALYERKQGEDFPHTYEVGPGKQLGSTLQKCNMKAFKNYTHVDVIVPED
;
A
#
# COMPACT_ATOMS: atom_id res chain seq x y z
N MET A 1 -16.30 16.13 35.16
CA MET A 1 -16.26 15.71 33.73
C MET A 1 -15.71 14.29 33.57
N ARG A 2 -16.44 13.25 34.00
CA ARG A 2 -16.02 11.83 33.91
C ARG A 2 -17.02 10.94 33.16
N GLY A 3 -17.85 11.52 32.30
CA GLY A 3 -19.01 10.83 31.69
C GLY A 3 -19.00 10.67 30.16
N TYR A 4 -17.98 11.16 29.42
CA TYR A 4 -18.02 11.18 27.94
C TYR A 4 -17.08 10.19 27.24
N ASN A 5 -16.09 9.61 27.94
CA ASN A 5 -15.08 8.73 27.34
C ASN A 5 -15.45 7.23 27.34
N ALA A 6 -16.54 6.82 28.00
CA ALA A 6 -16.97 5.43 28.04
C ALA A 6 -17.91 5.05 26.87
N LEU A 7 -18.75 5.98 26.40
CA LEU A 7 -19.71 5.71 25.32
C LEU A 7 -19.05 5.56 23.92
N VAL A 8 -17.88 6.16 23.71
CA VAL A 8 -17.14 6.06 22.43
C VAL A 8 -16.29 4.79 22.34
N ARG A 9 -15.99 4.14 23.47
CA ARG A 9 -15.25 2.86 23.50
C ARG A 9 -16.17 1.65 23.33
N SER A 10 -17.38 1.70 23.88
CA SER A 10 -18.35 0.58 23.82
C SER A 10 -19.01 0.41 22.45
N SER A 11 -19.12 1.47 21.63
CA SER A 11 -19.78 1.44 20.32
C SER A 11 -18.87 1.04 19.15
N ARG A 12 -17.54 1.04 19.35
CA ARG A 12 -16.55 0.71 18.30
C ARG A 12 -16.20 -0.78 18.22
N THR A 13 -16.24 -1.49 19.35
CA THR A 13 -16.00 -2.94 19.39
C THR A 13 -17.19 -3.74 18.90
N SER A 14 -18.42 -3.22 19.00
CA SER A 14 -19.62 -3.90 18.47
C SER A 14 -19.79 -3.72 16.96
N PHE A 15 -19.41 -2.56 16.40
CA PHE A 15 -19.64 -2.28 14.98
C PHE A 15 -18.79 -3.14 14.03
N LEU A 16 -17.53 -3.44 14.39
CA LEU A 16 -16.66 -4.29 13.58
C LEU A 16 -16.95 -5.78 13.79
N SER A 17 -17.47 -6.20 14.96
CA SER A 17 -17.85 -7.60 15.19
C SER A 17 -19.10 -8.04 14.42
N ASP A 18 -19.97 -7.09 14.05
CA ASP A 18 -21.22 -7.35 13.33
C ASP A 18 -21.03 -7.45 11.80
N LEU A 19 -19.84 -7.13 11.29
CA LEU A 19 -19.48 -7.31 9.87
C LEU A 19 -18.87 -8.71 9.70
N GLN A 20 -19.63 -9.63 9.11
CA GLN A 20 -19.12 -10.97 8.77
C GLN A 20 -17.86 -10.87 7.89
N SER A 21 -16.87 -11.75 8.15
CA SER A 21 -15.62 -11.83 7.38
C SER A 21 -15.92 -11.87 5.87
N PHE A 22 -15.45 -10.87 5.13
CA PHE A 22 -15.73 -10.76 3.71
C PHE A 22 -14.93 -11.83 2.94
N PRO A 23 -15.56 -12.70 2.13
CA PRO A 23 -14.83 -13.71 1.37
C PRO A 23 -14.09 -13.03 0.22
N PHE A 24 -12.88 -12.53 0.48
CA PHE A 24 -11.97 -12.05 -0.55
C PHE A 24 -11.35 -13.23 -1.30
N CYS A 25 -10.87 -12.99 -2.52
CA CYS A 25 -10.23 -14.00 -3.38
C CYS A 25 -9.08 -14.81 -2.70
N CYS A 26 -8.58 -14.40 -1.53
CA CYS A 26 -7.64 -15.18 -0.69
C CYS A 26 -8.02 -16.67 -0.50
N ARG A 27 -9.30 -17.06 -0.54
CA ARG A 27 -9.68 -18.48 -0.36
C ARG A 27 -9.18 -19.40 -1.47
N THR A 28 -8.87 -18.92 -2.68
CA THR A 28 -8.28 -19.75 -3.75
C THR A 28 -6.78 -20.03 -3.55
N LEU A 29 -6.04 -19.14 -2.89
CA LEU A 29 -4.63 -19.39 -2.50
C LEU A 29 -4.50 -20.54 -1.49
N SER A 30 -5.58 -20.85 -0.75
CA SER A 30 -5.63 -21.87 0.30
C SER A 30 -6.06 -23.26 -0.18
N LYS A 31 -6.45 -23.46 -1.46
CA LYS A 31 -7.02 -24.74 -1.94
C LYS A 31 -6.05 -25.94 -1.95
N THR A 32 -4.80 -25.79 -1.51
CA THR A 32 -3.85 -26.93 -1.44
C THR A 32 -3.86 -27.73 -0.15
N VAL A 33 -4.64 -27.37 0.88
CA VAL A 33 -4.84 -28.25 2.05
C VAL A 33 -6.25 -28.07 2.63
N ARG A 34 -7.15 -29.04 2.40
CA ARG A 34 -8.30 -29.29 3.26
C ARG A 34 -8.45 -30.79 3.46
N CYS A 35 -8.16 -31.27 4.68
CA CYS A 35 -8.59 -32.57 5.14
C CYS A 35 -9.98 -32.42 5.78
N SER A 36 -10.92 -33.25 5.36
CA SER A 36 -12.32 -33.25 5.78
C SER A 36 -12.50 -33.74 7.22
N SER A 37 -13.24 -33.00 8.05
CA SER A 37 -13.66 -33.45 9.38
C SER A 37 -14.94 -34.29 9.29
N GLN A 38 -14.87 -35.55 9.70
CA GLN A 38 -16.03 -36.31 10.15
C GLN A 38 -15.83 -36.75 11.61
N ASN A 39 -16.94 -36.78 12.35
CA ASN A 39 -17.06 -37.01 13.79
C ASN A 39 -16.63 -38.42 14.22
N GLU A 40 -15.68 -38.51 15.15
CA GLU A 40 -15.48 -39.70 16.00
C GLU A 40 -15.09 -39.30 17.45
N PRO A 41 -15.42 -40.12 18.46
CA PRO A 41 -15.28 -39.78 19.88
C PRO A 41 -13.81 -39.92 20.37
N PRO A 42 -13.43 -39.32 21.51
CA PRO A 42 -12.00 -39.17 21.85
C PRO A 42 -11.42 -40.47 22.43
N PRO A 43 -10.20 -40.89 22.02
CA PRO A 43 -9.43 -41.95 22.68
C PRO A 43 -8.44 -41.36 23.72
N PRO A 44 -7.82 -42.20 24.58
CA PRO A 44 -7.32 -41.76 25.89
C PRO A 44 -6.00 -40.96 25.83
N THR A 45 -5.87 -40.08 26.82
CA THR A 45 -4.80 -39.11 27.03
C THR A 45 -3.47 -39.78 27.40
N GLY A 46 -2.44 -39.58 26.57
CA GLY A 46 -1.06 -39.96 26.90
C GLY A 46 -0.08 -39.93 25.73
N ALA A 47 -0.52 -40.27 24.51
CA ALA A 47 0.36 -40.36 23.33
C ALA A 47 0.36 -39.10 22.43
N TYR A 48 -0.65 -38.23 22.56
CA TYR A 48 -0.84 -37.07 21.67
C TYR A 48 0.17 -35.93 21.89
N ALA A 49 0.73 -35.80 23.10
CA ALA A 49 1.68 -34.72 23.40
C ALA A 49 3.01 -34.88 22.65
N GLN A 50 3.42 -36.11 22.35
CA GLN A 50 4.65 -36.39 21.60
C GLN A 50 4.45 -36.29 20.09
N GLN A 51 3.27 -36.68 19.59
CA GLN A 51 2.91 -36.49 18.18
C GLN A 51 2.66 -35.02 17.81
N LEU A 52 2.18 -34.19 18.74
CA LEU A 52 2.01 -32.75 18.51
C LEU A 52 3.37 -32.04 18.38
N LEU A 53 4.37 -32.42 19.19
CA LEU A 53 5.73 -31.88 19.10
C LEU A 53 6.49 -32.32 17.84
N GLU A 54 6.20 -33.52 17.31
CA GLU A 54 6.76 -33.97 16.03
C GLU A 54 6.03 -33.38 14.81
N SER A 55 4.76 -32.99 14.95
CA SER A 55 3.98 -32.38 13.87
C SER A 55 4.30 -30.89 13.62
N GLU A 56 4.87 -30.19 14.61
CA GLU A 56 5.33 -28.80 14.48
C GLU A 56 6.70 -28.68 13.80
N ALA A 57 7.39 -29.80 13.57
CA ALA A 57 8.68 -29.89 12.88
C ALA A 57 8.57 -30.39 11.42
N ALA A 58 7.36 -30.42 10.85
CA ALA A 58 7.20 -30.67 9.42
C ALA A 58 7.61 -29.43 8.62
N GLU A 59 8.91 -29.35 8.27
CA GLU A 59 9.40 -28.47 7.23
C GLU A 59 8.48 -28.56 6.01
N ALA A 60 7.91 -27.42 5.60
CA ALA A 60 7.08 -27.34 4.42
C ALA A 60 7.82 -27.97 3.24
N ILE A 61 7.27 -29.06 2.70
CA ILE A 61 7.79 -29.75 1.50
C ILE A 61 8.03 -28.66 0.44
N PRO A 62 9.27 -28.51 -0.08
CA PRO A 62 9.56 -27.48 -1.06
C PRO A 62 8.69 -27.72 -2.31
N GLN A 63 7.68 -26.88 -2.49
CA GLN A 63 6.95 -26.80 -3.76
C GLN A 63 7.99 -26.57 -4.86
N PRO A 64 7.93 -27.29 -6.00
CA PRO A 64 8.88 -27.09 -7.09
C PRO A 64 8.89 -25.61 -7.47
N ARG A 65 10.08 -25.00 -7.53
CA ARG A 65 10.23 -23.59 -7.86
C ARG A 65 9.68 -23.36 -9.27
N ARG A 66 8.50 -22.73 -9.35
CA ARG A 66 7.85 -22.32 -10.60
C ARG A 66 8.82 -21.45 -11.40
N LYS A 67 8.84 -21.64 -12.73
CA LYS A 67 9.71 -20.82 -13.58
C LYS A 67 9.21 -19.37 -13.53
N PRO A 68 10.11 -18.36 -13.58
CA PRO A 68 9.69 -16.97 -13.47
C PRO A 68 8.59 -16.55 -14.45
N HIS A 69 8.61 -17.00 -15.71
CA HIS A 69 7.57 -16.67 -16.71
C HIS A 69 6.20 -17.29 -16.41
N GLU A 70 6.12 -18.28 -15.53
CA GLU A 70 4.86 -18.89 -15.09
C GLU A 70 4.27 -18.16 -13.87
N CYS A 71 5.04 -17.24 -13.27
CA CYS A 71 4.67 -16.53 -12.05
C CYS A 71 4.16 -15.12 -12.35
N SER A 72 3.43 -14.56 -11.39
CA SER A 72 2.97 -13.17 -11.44
C SER A 72 3.43 -12.35 -10.23
N VAL A 73 3.49 -11.03 -10.43
CA VAL A 73 3.72 -10.01 -9.41
C VAL A 73 2.58 -9.00 -9.48
N LEU A 74 1.96 -8.70 -8.34
CA LEU A 74 0.90 -7.68 -8.26
C LEU A 74 1.42 -6.39 -7.62
N LEU A 75 1.25 -5.27 -8.33
CA LEU A 75 1.62 -3.94 -7.87
C LEU A 75 0.35 -3.13 -7.55
N PHE A 76 0.27 -2.61 -6.33
CA PHE A 76 -0.88 -1.86 -5.83
C PHE A 76 -0.56 -0.36 -5.80
N PRO A 77 -1.29 0.49 -6.55
CA PRO A 77 -1.00 1.91 -6.62
C PRO A 77 -1.31 2.63 -5.30
N GLY A 78 -0.80 3.86 -5.19
CA GLY A 78 -0.97 4.71 -4.02
C GLY A 78 -1.71 6.01 -4.33
N GLN A 79 -1.75 6.91 -3.35
CA GLN A 79 -2.30 8.26 -3.52
C GLN A 79 -1.62 8.99 -4.68
N GLY A 80 -2.43 9.67 -5.48
CA GLY A 80 -2.03 10.32 -6.73
C GLY A 80 -2.47 9.56 -7.98
N SER A 81 -2.97 8.34 -7.84
CA SER A 81 -3.45 7.52 -8.97
C SER A 81 -4.97 7.54 -9.16
N GLN A 82 -5.71 8.09 -8.19
CA GLN A 82 -7.17 8.28 -8.27
C GLN A 82 -7.57 9.26 -9.38
N PHE A 83 -8.77 9.07 -9.91
CA PHE A 83 -9.43 9.98 -10.85
C PHE A 83 -10.94 9.74 -10.83
N VAL A 84 -11.74 10.75 -11.21
CA VAL A 84 -13.21 10.61 -11.30
C VAL A 84 -13.57 9.64 -12.42
N GLY A 85 -14.45 8.69 -12.12
CA GLY A 85 -14.83 7.59 -13.00
C GLY A 85 -14.16 6.25 -12.67
N MET A 86 -13.19 6.23 -11.75
CA MET A 86 -12.55 4.98 -11.34
C MET A 86 -13.54 4.02 -10.67
N GLY A 87 -13.38 2.72 -10.95
CA GLY A 87 -14.26 1.67 -10.43
C GLY A 87 -15.47 1.38 -11.29
N ARG A 88 -15.79 2.21 -12.30
CA ARG A 88 -16.95 2.00 -13.20
C ARG A 88 -16.90 0.65 -13.91
N GLY A 89 -15.75 0.30 -14.47
CA GLY A 89 -15.54 -0.98 -15.16
C GLY A 89 -15.51 -2.20 -14.24
N LEU A 90 -15.44 -1.97 -12.92
CA LEU A 90 -15.31 -3.04 -11.93
C LEU A 90 -16.66 -3.48 -11.35
N LEU A 91 -17.72 -2.68 -11.50
CA LEU A 91 -19.02 -2.97 -10.87
C LEU A 91 -19.73 -4.23 -11.38
N LYS A 92 -19.30 -4.78 -12.53
CA LYS A 92 -19.85 -6.00 -13.11
C LYS A 92 -19.34 -7.28 -12.43
N TYR A 93 -18.24 -7.21 -11.68
CA TYR A 93 -17.67 -8.39 -10.99
C TYR A 93 -18.33 -8.57 -9.61
N GLY A 94 -18.68 -9.82 -9.28
CA GLY A 94 -19.68 -10.16 -8.25
C GLY A 94 -19.45 -9.58 -6.85
N ASN A 95 -18.20 -9.45 -6.40
CA ASN A 95 -17.87 -8.95 -5.06
C ASN A 95 -17.72 -7.43 -4.98
N VAL A 96 -17.56 -6.74 -6.11
CA VAL A 96 -17.12 -5.33 -6.12
C VAL A 96 -18.18 -4.40 -5.54
N LYS A 97 -19.47 -4.57 -5.89
CA LYS A 97 -20.55 -3.74 -5.34
C LYS A 97 -20.63 -3.87 -3.81
N GLU A 98 -20.49 -5.08 -3.29
CA GLU A 98 -20.59 -5.32 -1.85
C GLU A 98 -19.36 -4.79 -1.10
N MET A 99 -18.17 -4.80 -1.71
CA MET A 99 -16.99 -4.12 -1.16
C MET A 99 -17.23 -2.61 -0.99
N PHE A 100 -17.84 -1.95 -1.96
CA PHE A 100 -18.18 -0.53 -1.87
C PHE A 100 -19.30 -0.26 -0.84
N ASN A 101 -20.30 -1.14 -0.72
CA ASN A 101 -21.34 -1.04 0.31
C ASN A 101 -20.75 -1.17 1.73
N VAL A 102 -19.87 -2.14 1.95
CA VAL A 102 -19.11 -2.29 3.20
C VAL A 102 -18.24 -1.06 3.45
N ALA A 103 -17.56 -0.55 2.42
CA ALA A 103 -16.76 0.65 2.54
C ALA A 103 -17.59 1.86 2.97
N GLN A 104 -18.78 2.05 2.39
CA GLN A 104 -19.69 3.12 2.78
C GLN A 104 -20.08 3.02 4.26
N ARG A 105 -20.36 1.82 4.78
CA ARG A 105 -20.67 1.60 6.20
C ARG A 105 -19.50 1.97 7.12
N ILE A 106 -18.27 1.61 6.76
CA ILE A 106 -17.06 1.87 7.57
C ILE A 106 -16.65 3.35 7.51
N LEU A 107 -16.74 3.94 6.32
CA LEU A 107 -16.31 5.31 6.06
C LEU A 107 -17.35 6.33 6.55
N GLY A 108 -18.63 5.99 6.47
CA GLY A 108 -19.75 6.86 6.83
C GLY A 108 -20.21 7.78 5.69
N TYR A 109 -19.74 7.55 4.47
CA TYR A 109 -20.12 8.29 3.26
C TYR A 109 -20.05 7.37 2.03
N ASP A 110 -20.74 7.75 0.95
CA ASP A 110 -20.77 6.97 -0.29
C ASP A 110 -19.46 7.13 -1.09
N LEU A 111 -18.52 6.23 -0.82
CA LEU A 111 -17.24 6.18 -1.53
C LEU A 111 -17.44 5.88 -3.02
N LEU A 112 -18.41 5.06 -3.39
CA LEU A 112 -18.62 4.66 -4.78
C LEU A 112 -19.06 5.87 -5.61
N SER A 113 -20.06 6.61 -5.15
CA SER A 113 -20.52 7.81 -5.84
C SER A 113 -19.39 8.83 -6.01
N LEU A 114 -18.56 9.03 -4.97
CA LEU A 114 -17.39 9.91 -5.04
C LEU A 114 -16.36 9.43 -6.09
N CYS A 115 -16.07 8.12 -6.14
CA CYS A 115 -15.18 7.56 -7.16
C CYS A 115 -15.73 7.74 -8.58
N LEU A 116 -17.02 7.51 -8.79
CA LEU A 116 -17.63 7.50 -10.12
C LEU A 116 -17.92 8.90 -10.67
N ASN A 117 -18.31 9.83 -9.79
CA ASN A 117 -18.94 11.10 -10.18
C ASN A 117 -18.21 12.33 -9.60
N GLY A 118 -17.30 12.15 -8.66
CA GLY A 118 -16.59 13.25 -8.01
C GLY A 118 -17.46 13.99 -6.98
N PRO A 119 -17.20 15.30 -6.73
CA PRO A 119 -16.30 16.17 -7.50
C PRO A 119 -14.82 15.81 -7.36
N GLU A 120 -14.02 16.14 -8.38
CA GLU A 120 -12.58 15.79 -8.42
C GLU A 120 -11.82 16.36 -7.22
N GLU A 121 -12.09 17.62 -6.84
CA GLU A 121 -11.43 18.27 -5.71
C GLU A 121 -11.63 17.52 -4.38
N GLU A 122 -12.85 17.00 -4.14
CA GLU A 122 -13.12 16.18 -2.95
C GLU A 122 -12.41 14.83 -3.05
N LEU A 123 -12.46 14.15 -4.21
CA LEU A 123 -11.76 12.89 -4.40
C LEU A 123 -10.25 13.03 -4.20
N MET A 124 -9.66 14.17 -4.53
CA MET A 124 -8.24 14.46 -4.38
C MET A 124 -7.80 14.70 -2.93
N LYS A 125 -8.72 14.95 -1.98
CA LYS A 125 -8.38 15.09 -0.56
C LYS A 125 -7.82 13.80 -0.02
N THR A 126 -6.80 13.89 0.85
CA THR A 126 -6.10 12.73 1.42
C THR A 126 -7.07 11.76 2.11
N VAL A 127 -8.05 12.29 2.85
CA VAL A 127 -9.10 11.53 3.54
C VAL A 127 -9.97 10.68 2.61
N HIS A 128 -10.08 11.06 1.33
CA HIS A 128 -10.93 10.39 0.36
C HIS A 128 -10.12 9.55 -0.63
N CYS A 129 -9.04 10.07 -1.21
CA CYS A 129 -8.26 9.33 -2.20
C CYS A 129 -7.64 8.05 -1.63
N GLN A 130 -7.20 8.03 -0.37
CA GLN A 130 -6.59 6.84 0.24
C GLN A 130 -7.56 5.64 0.29
N PRO A 131 -8.75 5.74 0.92
CA PRO A 131 -9.72 4.65 0.88
C PRO A 131 -10.22 4.37 -0.55
N ALA A 132 -10.34 5.40 -1.39
CA ALA A 132 -10.79 5.23 -2.77
C ALA A 132 -9.81 4.38 -3.60
N VAL A 133 -8.51 4.66 -3.52
CA VAL A 133 -7.45 3.85 -4.16
C VAL A 133 -7.41 2.45 -3.57
N PHE A 134 -7.51 2.31 -2.24
CA PHE A 134 -7.49 1.00 -1.57
C PHE A 134 -8.63 0.09 -2.05
N VAL A 135 -9.89 0.55 -1.99
CA VAL A 135 -11.06 -0.27 -2.38
C VAL A 135 -11.03 -0.57 -3.87
N THR A 136 -10.70 0.43 -4.71
CA THR A 136 -10.63 0.24 -6.17
C THR A 136 -9.52 -0.73 -6.57
N SER A 137 -8.39 -0.73 -5.86
CA SER A 137 -7.28 -1.68 -6.12
C SER A 137 -7.69 -3.11 -5.81
N LEU A 138 -8.36 -3.34 -4.69
CA LEU A 138 -8.87 -4.67 -4.34
C LEU A 138 -10.02 -5.10 -5.27
N ALA A 139 -10.86 -4.17 -5.73
CA ALA A 139 -11.86 -4.46 -6.75
C ALA A 139 -11.22 -4.83 -8.10
N ALA A 140 -10.06 -4.25 -8.44
CA ALA A 140 -9.29 -4.64 -9.63
C ALA A 140 -8.70 -6.05 -9.50
N VAL A 141 -8.39 -6.52 -8.28
CA VAL A 141 -8.03 -7.93 -8.05
C VAL A 141 -9.21 -8.84 -8.36
N GLU A 142 -10.44 -8.49 -7.97
CA GLU A 142 -11.63 -9.28 -8.29
C GLU A 142 -11.84 -9.42 -9.81
N ARG A 143 -11.66 -8.32 -10.56
CA ARG A 143 -11.61 -8.36 -12.03
C ARG A 143 -10.52 -9.28 -12.55
N LEU A 144 -9.29 -9.12 -12.06
CA LEU A 144 -8.16 -9.92 -12.53
C LEU A 144 -8.36 -11.40 -12.24
N ASN A 145 -8.98 -11.75 -11.11
CA ASN A 145 -9.31 -13.12 -10.76
C ASN A 145 -10.37 -13.71 -11.70
N ASP A 146 -11.36 -12.92 -12.11
CA ASP A 146 -12.40 -13.36 -13.04
C ASP A 146 -11.86 -13.57 -14.46
N GLU A 147 -11.07 -12.61 -14.96
CA GLU A 147 -10.55 -12.63 -16.34
C GLU A 147 -9.30 -13.52 -16.50
N VAL A 148 -8.43 -13.55 -15.50
CA VAL A 148 -7.15 -14.27 -15.53
C VAL A 148 -6.87 -14.94 -14.16
N PRO A 149 -7.62 -15.96 -13.74
CA PRO A 149 -7.45 -16.61 -12.43
C PRO A 149 -6.01 -17.07 -12.16
N ALA A 150 -5.31 -17.54 -13.20
CA ALA A 150 -3.92 -17.97 -13.13
C ALA A 150 -2.97 -16.85 -12.65
N ALA A 151 -3.28 -15.58 -12.91
CA ALA A 151 -2.51 -14.44 -12.41
C ALA A 151 -2.59 -14.31 -10.88
N ILE A 152 -3.68 -14.77 -10.25
CA ILE A 152 -3.83 -14.78 -8.79
C ILE A 152 -3.19 -16.05 -8.22
N GLU A 153 -3.53 -17.21 -8.77
CA GLU A 153 -3.03 -18.53 -8.31
C GLU A 153 -1.51 -18.68 -8.44
N LYS A 154 -0.90 -17.96 -9.39
CA LYS A 154 0.54 -17.96 -9.64
C LYS A 154 1.27 -16.73 -9.13
N CYS A 155 0.61 -15.92 -8.30
CA CYS A 155 1.24 -14.77 -7.68
C CYS A 155 2.29 -15.21 -6.65
N VAL A 156 3.53 -14.76 -6.85
CA VAL A 156 4.65 -15.06 -5.94
C VAL A 156 5.01 -13.88 -5.06
N ALA A 157 4.66 -12.66 -5.49
CA ALA A 157 4.94 -11.45 -4.75
C ALA A 157 3.93 -10.33 -5.02
N ALA A 158 3.72 -9.50 -4.00
CA ALA A 158 2.98 -8.26 -4.10
C ALA A 158 3.78 -7.10 -3.50
N ALA A 159 3.57 -5.90 -4.04
CA ALA A 159 4.09 -4.68 -3.44
C ALA A 159 3.11 -3.54 -3.66
N GLY A 160 2.90 -2.73 -2.65
CA GLY A 160 1.99 -1.60 -2.74
C GLY A 160 2.70 -0.29 -2.46
N PHE A 161 2.41 0.75 -3.23
CA PHE A 161 3.02 2.06 -3.05
C PHE A 161 2.28 2.85 -1.98
N SER A 162 2.95 3.14 -0.85
CA SER A 162 2.35 3.88 0.27
C SER A 162 1.04 3.26 0.77
N VAL A 163 -0.13 3.89 0.57
CA VAL A 163 -1.43 3.32 0.95
C VAL A 163 -1.72 1.99 0.26
N GLY A 164 -1.18 1.76 -0.94
CA GLY A 164 -1.29 0.47 -1.65
C GLY A 164 -0.71 -0.70 -0.85
N GLU A 165 0.20 -0.46 0.11
CA GLU A 165 0.76 -1.51 0.96
C GLU A 165 -0.32 -2.21 1.81
N PHE A 166 -1.38 -1.48 2.21
CA PHE A 166 -2.53 -2.06 2.88
C PHE A 166 -3.32 -3.00 1.95
N ALA A 167 -3.53 -2.60 0.70
CA ALA A 167 -4.20 -3.46 -0.29
C ALA A 167 -3.38 -4.71 -0.61
N ALA A 168 -2.05 -4.58 -0.73
CA ALA A 168 -1.14 -5.72 -0.91
C ALA A 168 -1.19 -6.70 0.27
N LEU A 169 -1.27 -6.18 1.51
CA LEU A 169 -1.38 -7.00 2.72
C LEU A 169 -2.73 -7.71 2.82
N VAL A 170 -3.84 -7.03 2.49
CA VAL A 170 -5.17 -7.68 2.39
C VAL A 170 -5.17 -8.78 1.33
N PHE A 171 -4.64 -8.48 0.13
CA PHE A 171 -4.51 -9.46 -0.94
C PHE A 171 -3.68 -10.68 -0.53
N SER A 172 -2.65 -10.49 0.30
CA SER A 172 -1.81 -11.58 0.81
C SER A 172 -2.43 -12.38 1.97
N GLY A 173 -3.63 -12.00 2.44
CA GLY A 173 -4.28 -12.61 3.60
C GLY A 173 -3.70 -12.20 4.96
N ALA A 174 -2.85 -11.18 5.01
CA ALA A 174 -2.24 -10.70 6.25
C ALA A 174 -3.14 -9.72 7.03
N LEU A 175 -4.11 -9.09 6.36
CA LEU A 175 -5.09 -8.20 6.98
C LEU A 175 -6.49 -8.54 6.45
N ASP A 176 -7.51 -8.42 7.29
CA ASP A 176 -8.90 -8.42 6.83
C ASP A 176 -9.23 -7.13 6.07
N PHE A 177 -10.13 -7.21 5.08
CA PHE A 177 -10.56 -6.07 4.27
C PHE A 177 -11.15 -4.93 5.11
N THR A 178 -12.06 -5.24 6.05
CA THR A 178 -12.80 -4.26 6.83
C THR A 178 -11.90 -3.56 7.85
N GLU A 179 -11.05 -4.35 8.51
CA GLU A 179 -10.05 -3.89 9.46
C GLU A 179 -8.99 -3.00 8.78
N ALA A 180 -8.48 -3.44 7.62
CA ALA A 180 -7.54 -2.66 6.83
C ALA A 180 -8.16 -1.36 6.32
N LEU A 181 -9.42 -1.39 5.85
CA LEU A 181 -10.11 -0.16 5.42
C LEU A 181 -10.27 0.82 6.59
N TYR A 182 -10.59 0.34 7.78
CA TYR A 182 -10.65 1.19 8.96
C TYR A 182 -9.27 1.79 9.31
N ALA A 183 -8.19 1.00 9.21
CA ALA A 183 -6.84 1.53 9.38
C ALA A 183 -6.46 2.56 8.31
N VAL A 184 -6.86 2.35 7.05
CA VAL A 184 -6.67 3.30 5.95
C VAL A 184 -7.46 4.59 6.19
N LYS A 185 -8.70 4.51 6.68
CA LYS A 185 -9.50 5.67 7.09
C LYS A 185 -8.76 6.51 8.13
N VAL A 186 -8.35 5.89 9.24
CA VAL A 186 -7.64 6.60 10.34
C VAL A 186 -6.30 7.14 9.87
N ARG A 187 -5.56 6.39 9.03
CA ARG A 187 -4.33 6.84 8.40
C ARG A 187 -4.56 8.12 7.59
N ALA A 188 -5.58 8.13 6.75
CA ALA A 188 -5.90 9.22 5.85
C ALA A 188 -6.34 10.48 6.62
N GLU A 189 -7.22 10.32 7.62
CA GLU A 189 -7.65 11.38 8.53
C GLU A 189 -6.46 11.99 9.28
N ALA A 190 -5.62 11.16 9.89
CA ALA A 190 -4.49 11.63 10.68
C ALA A 190 -3.39 12.29 9.83
N MET A 191 -3.16 11.80 8.60
CA MET A 191 -2.25 12.44 7.65
C MET A 191 -2.79 13.78 7.14
N GLN A 192 -4.10 13.89 6.90
CA GLN A 192 -4.72 15.16 6.53
C GLN A 192 -4.57 16.18 7.67
N GLU A 193 -4.88 15.80 8.90
CA GLU A 193 -4.72 16.66 10.08
C GLU A 193 -3.25 17.08 10.25
N ALA A 194 -2.29 16.16 10.07
CA ALA A 194 -0.87 16.49 10.13
C ALA A 194 -0.44 17.52 9.06
N SER A 195 -0.98 17.41 7.84
CA SER A 195 -0.73 18.36 6.76
C SER A 195 -1.27 19.76 7.03
N GLU A 196 -2.38 19.88 7.76
CA GLU A 196 -3.00 21.16 8.10
C GLU A 196 -2.24 21.94 9.18
N ARG A 197 -1.35 21.28 9.94
CA ARG A 197 -0.57 21.91 11.01
C ARG A 197 0.50 22.88 10.51
N VAL A 198 1.07 22.62 9.33
CA VAL A 198 2.15 23.44 8.78
C VAL A 198 2.16 23.40 7.25
N PRO A 199 2.31 24.55 6.57
CA PRO A 199 2.46 24.60 5.11
C PRO A 199 3.63 23.73 4.64
N SER A 200 3.30 22.65 3.94
CA SER A 200 4.24 21.63 3.50
C SER A 200 3.75 20.99 2.21
N GLY A 201 4.62 20.25 1.53
CA GLY A 201 4.25 19.61 0.27
C GLY A 201 5.27 18.60 -0.21
N MET A 202 5.14 18.23 -1.49
CA MET A 202 6.02 17.29 -2.16
C MET A 202 6.43 17.80 -3.55
N LEU A 203 7.68 17.57 -3.92
CA LEU A 203 8.30 17.99 -5.16
C LEU A 203 8.89 16.77 -5.86
N SER A 204 8.35 16.42 -7.03
CA SER A 204 8.96 15.39 -7.90
C SER A 204 10.21 15.97 -8.55
N VAL A 205 11.33 15.26 -8.43
CA VAL A 205 12.66 15.69 -8.88
C VAL A 205 13.31 14.59 -9.70
N MET A 206 13.67 14.93 -10.93
CA MET A 206 14.53 14.12 -11.79
C MET A 206 15.92 14.77 -11.84
N GLY A 207 16.93 14.04 -11.40
CA GLY A 207 18.31 14.48 -11.34
C GLY A 207 19.16 13.85 -12.45
N ARG A 208 20.44 14.20 -12.42
CA ARG A 208 21.51 13.44 -13.09
C ARG A 208 22.06 12.37 -12.14
N PRO A 209 22.84 11.38 -12.62
CA PRO A 209 23.50 10.38 -11.78
C PRO A 209 24.33 10.96 -10.62
N ASP A 210 24.89 12.15 -10.80
CA ASP A 210 25.69 12.88 -9.82
C ASP A 210 24.89 13.89 -8.97
N ALA A 211 23.56 13.94 -9.13
CA ALA A 211 22.72 14.88 -8.40
C ALA A 211 22.81 14.66 -6.89
N LYS A 212 23.21 15.71 -6.17
CA LYS A 212 23.45 15.65 -4.73
C LYS A 212 22.17 15.92 -3.94
N TYR A 213 21.18 15.03 -4.02
CA TYR A 213 19.89 15.19 -3.34
C TYR A 213 20.00 15.47 -1.83
N ASN A 214 20.92 14.77 -1.13
CA ASN A 214 21.11 14.98 0.31
C ASN A 214 21.67 16.38 0.61
N TYR A 215 22.59 16.86 -0.23
CA TYR A 215 23.12 18.22 -0.15
C TYR A 215 22.04 19.25 -0.47
N ALA A 216 21.23 19.02 -1.51
CA ALA A 216 20.11 19.88 -1.86
C ALA A 216 19.11 20.02 -0.69
N CYS A 217 18.75 18.90 -0.06
CA CYS A 217 17.88 18.91 1.12
C CYS A 217 18.53 19.66 2.31
N LEU A 218 19.83 19.49 2.53
CA LEU A 218 20.57 20.24 3.55
C LEU A 218 20.51 21.74 3.28
N GLN A 219 20.85 22.19 2.07
CA GLN A 219 20.81 23.60 1.68
C GLN A 219 19.41 24.20 1.81
N ALA A 220 18.36 23.43 1.48
CA ALA A 220 16.99 23.88 1.65
C ALA A 220 16.61 24.04 3.14
N ARG A 221 17.10 23.17 4.03
CA ARG A 221 16.92 23.33 5.47
C ARG A 221 17.68 24.54 6.02
N GLU A 222 18.94 24.73 5.63
CA GLU A 222 19.73 25.92 6.00
C GLU A 222 19.04 27.21 5.55
N HIS A 223 18.49 27.22 4.34
CA HIS A 223 17.69 28.35 3.88
C HIS A 223 16.48 28.61 4.77
N CYS A 224 15.74 27.56 5.15
CA CYS A 224 14.60 27.72 6.06
C CYS A 224 15.02 28.22 7.45
N LEU A 225 16.15 27.76 8.00
CA LEU A 225 16.71 28.30 9.24
C LEU A 225 17.01 29.80 9.11
N SER A 226 17.58 30.23 7.99
CA SER A 226 17.85 31.66 7.73
C SER A 226 16.58 32.52 7.62
N LEU A 227 15.42 31.89 7.36
CA LEU A 227 14.10 32.52 7.36
C LEU A 227 13.42 32.48 8.74
N GLY A 228 14.10 31.96 9.77
CA GLY A 228 13.58 31.86 11.13
C GLY A 228 12.68 30.65 11.40
N LEU A 229 12.61 29.67 10.49
CA LEU A 229 11.83 28.45 10.70
C LEU A 229 12.57 27.52 11.67
N GLN A 230 11.89 27.07 12.73
CA GLN A 230 12.42 26.08 13.66
C GLN A 230 12.29 24.66 13.09
N ASP A 231 13.30 23.81 13.30
CA ASP A 231 13.34 22.40 12.89
C ASP A 231 12.85 22.12 11.45
N PRO A 232 13.44 22.77 10.43
CA PRO A 232 12.97 22.65 9.07
C PRO A 232 13.12 21.23 8.54
N VAL A 233 12.01 20.64 8.11
CA VAL A 233 11.99 19.38 7.36
C VAL A 233 12.18 19.63 5.87
N CYS A 234 13.16 18.93 5.30
CA CYS A 234 13.32 18.72 3.86
C CYS A 234 14.12 17.42 3.66
N SER A 235 13.51 16.42 3.05
CA SER A 235 14.12 15.10 2.85
C SER A 235 13.53 14.38 1.65
N VAL A 236 14.25 13.38 1.13
CA VAL A 236 13.66 12.45 0.17
C VAL A 236 12.52 11.70 0.86
N ALA A 237 11.35 11.69 0.24
CA ALA A 237 10.13 11.01 0.69
C ALA A 237 9.79 9.79 -0.17
N ASN A 238 10.23 9.76 -1.43
CA ASN A 238 10.05 8.61 -2.30
C ASN A 238 11.28 8.42 -3.20
N TYR A 239 11.75 7.18 -3.32
CA TYR A 239 12.71 6.74 -4.34
C TYR A 239 11.91 6.03 -5.43
N LEU A 240 11.76 6.62 -6.61
CA LEU A 240 10.81 6.14 -7.64
C LEU A 240 11.47 5.23 -8.68
N PHE A 241 12.62 5.65 -9.18
CA PHE A 241 13.42 5.01 -10.22
C PHE A 241 14.82 5.66 -10.25
N PRO A 242 15.81 5.17 -11.03
CA PRO A 242 17.13 5.78 -11.09
C PRO A 242 17.07 7.28 -11.36
N ASP A 243 17.68 8.07 -10.47
CA ASP A 243 17.68 9.54 -10.49
C ASP A 243 16.27 10.19 -10.43
N GLY A 244 15.25 9.43 -10.08
CA GLY A 244 13.87 9.88 -9.89
C GLY A 244 13.47 9.80 -8.43
N ARG A 245 13.31 10.96 -7.78
CA ARG A 245 12.93 11.03 -6.36
C ARG A 245 11.78 12.01 -6.15
N VAL A 246 11.10 11.88 -5.03
CA VAL A 246 10.24 12.93 -4.51
C VAL A 246 10.90 13.47 -3.25
N ILE A 247 11.09 14.78 -3.19
CA ILE A 247 11.55 15.49 -2.00
C ILE A 247 10.33 16.14 -1.36
N ALA A 248 10.19 16.03 -0.04
CA ALA A 248 9.08 16.60 0.70
C ALA A 248 9.58 17.35 1.94
N GLY A 249 8.79 18.30 2.41
CA GLY A 249 9.14 19.14 3.55
C GLY A 249 8.31 20.42 3.60
N HIS A 250 8.79 21.40 4.36
CA HIS A 250 8.18 22.72 4.44
C HIS A 250 8.14 23.41 3.09
N GLN A 251 7.09 24.22 2.85
CA GLN A 251 6.89 24.88 1.57
C GLN A 251 8.10 25.75 1.16
N GLN A 252 8.67 26.49 2.11
CA GLN A 252 9.85 27.34 1.90
C GLN A 252 11.07 26.53 1.40
N ALA A 253 11.24 25.30 1.89
CA ALA A 253 12.31 24.41 1.45
C ALA A 253 12.09 23.98 -0.01
N LEU A 254 10.86 23.65 -0.38
CA LEU A 254 10.51 23.25 -1.74
C LEU A 254 10.64 24.41 -2.73
N ASP A 255 10.27 25.61 -2.32
CA ASP A 255 10.43 26.83 -3.13
C ASP A 255 11.92 27.12 -3.39
N PHE A 256 12.77 26.95 -2.38
CA PHE A 256 14.22 27.04 -2.53
C PHE A 256 14.76 26.03 -3.54
N LEU A 257 14.33 24.76 -3.45
CA LEU A 257 14.76 23.71 -4.37
C LEU A 257 14.33 23.99 -5.81
N GLN A 258 13.11 24.50 -6.01
CA GLN A 258 12.63 24.88 -7.34
C GLN A 258 13.47 26.00 -7.94
N LYS A 259 13.70 27.08 -7.17
CA LYS A 259 14.50 28.24 -7.59
C LYS A 259 15.95 27.88 -7.88
N ASN A 260 16.52 26.91 -7.17
CA ASN A 260 17.93 26.50 -7.28
C ASN A 260 18.14 25.19 -8.07
N SER A 261 17.09 24.64 -8.66
CA SER A 261 17.09 23.33 -9.33
C SER A 261 18.27 23.11 -10.28
N ARG A 262 18.53 24.09 -11.17
CA ARG A 262 19.66 24.04 -12.12
C ARG A 262 21.02 23.96 -11.43
N LYS A 263 21.24 24.76 -10.38
CA LYS A 263 22.49 24.77 -9.60
C LYS A 263 22.70 23.47 -8.82
N LEU A 264 21.61 22.81 -8.46
CA LEU A 264 21.59 21.55 -7.70
C LEU A 264 21.68 20.30 -8.61
N GLY A 265 21.80 20.47 -9.93
CA GLY A 265 21.91 19.36 -10.88
C GLY A 265 20.59 18.66 -11.18
N PHE A 266 19.45 19.29 -10.88
CA PHE A 266 18.13 18.75 -11.23
C PHE A 266 17.77 19.10 -12.67
N LEU A 267 17.39 18.06 -13.42
CA LEU A 267 16.92 18.18 -14.80
C LEU A 267 15.46 18.65 -14.86
N ARG A 268 14.63 18.14 -13.96
CA ARG A 268 13.21 18.49 -13.88
C ARG A 268 12.75 18.52 -12.43
N VAL A 269 11.96 19.52 -12.10
CA VAL A 269 11.27 19.65 -10.81
C VAL A 269 9.80 19.95 -11.07
N ARG A 270 8.88 19.28 -10.36
CA ARG A 270 7.44 19.49 -10.49
C ARG A 270 6.76 19.35 -9.13
N PRO A 271 6.04 20.38 -8.64
CA PRO A 271 5.20 20.26 -7.45
C PRO A 271 4.14 19.17 -7.64
N LEU A 272 3.88 18.39 -6.61
CA LEU A 272 2.80 17.41 -6.60
C LEU A 272 1.54 18.02 -5.97
N PRO A 273 0.34 17.77 -6.53
CA PRO A 273 -0.92 18.30 -6.00
C PRO A 273 -1.38 17.46 -4.79
N VAL A 274 -0.70 17.63 -3.66
CA VAL A 274 -0.96 16.91 -2.41
C VAL A 274 -1.05 17.88 -1.24
N SER A 275 -1.77 17.49 -0.18
CA SER A 275 -2.04 18.39 0.95
C SER A 275 -0.85 18.61 1.89
N GLY A 276 0.19 17.76 1.87
CA GLY A 276 1.35 17.94 2.74
C GLY A 276 2.54 17.05 2.42
N ALA A 277 3.57 17.13 3.27
CA ALA A 277 4.85 16.43 3.11
C ALA A 277 4.82 14.98 3.63
N PHE A 278 4.13 14.10 2.92
CA PHE A 278 4.03 12.68 3.28
C PHE A 278 5.39 11.98 3.33
N HIS A 279 5.50 10.91 4.12
CA HIS A 279 6.72 10.11 4.25
C HIS A 279 7.93 10.89 4.76
N THR A 280 7.68 11.90 5.60
CA THR A 280 8.69 12.69 6.32
C THR A 280 8.34 12.77 7.81
N SER A 281 9.23 13.33 8.63
CA SER A 281 8.93 13.60 10.04
C SER A 281 7.73 14.55 10.26
N LEU A 282 7.27 15.30 9.25
CA LEU A 282 6.06 16.11 9.38
C LEU A 282 4.79 15.26 9.56
N MET A 283 4.84 13.96 9.22
CA MET A 283 3.74 13.02 9.48
C MET A 283 3.80 12.39 10.88
N GLN A 284 4.71 12.81 11.75
CA GLN A 284 4.82 12.28 13.12
C GLN A 284 3.49 12.33 13.91
N PRO A 285 2.63 13.35 13.78
CA PRO A 285 1.32 13.36 14.43
C PRO A 285 0.40 12.21 14.03
N ALA A 286 0.55 11.67 12.82
CA ALA A 286 -0.27 10.57 12.30
C ALA A 286 0.17 9.18 12.81
N VAL A 287 1.33 9.09 13.48
CA VAL A 287 1.91 7.83 13.95
C VAL A 287 1.07 7.21 15.06
N GLU A 288 0.68 7.98 16.08
CA GLU A 288 -0.09 7.41 17.21
C GLU A 288 -1.48 6.92 16.81
N PRO A 289 -2.28 7.72 16.06
CA PRO A 289 -3.60 7.28 15.64
C PRO A 289 -3.57 5.95 14.87
N LEU A 290 -2.64 5.80 13.91
CA LEU A 290 -2.50 4.55 13.16
C LEU A 290 -2.00 3.41 14.06
N ARG A 291 -1.03 3.67 14.93
CA ARG A 291 -0.49 2.67 15.86
C ARG A 291 -1.57 2.10 16.77
N ASP A 292 -2.45 2.95 17.30
CA ASP A 292 -3.54 2.54 18.18
C ASP A 292 -4.56 1.64 17.48
N VAL A 293 -4.82 1.87 16.19
CA VAL A 293 -5.67 0.98 15.37
C VAL A 293 -4.96 -0.35 15.14
N LEU A 294 -3.71 -0.30 14.64
CA LEU A 294 -2.95 -1.51 14.30
C LEU A 294 -2.67 -2.40 15.52
N ARG A 295 -2.64 -1.86 16.74
CA ARG A 295 -2.54 -2.67 17.97
C ARG A 295 -3.72 -3.62 18.17
N LYS A 296 -4.91 -3.24 17.66
CA LYS A 296 -6.17 -3.96 17.87
C LYS A 296 -6.51 -4.93 16.75
N LEU A 297 -5.90 -4.78 15.58
CA LEU A 297 -6.16 -5.66 14.44
C LEU A 297 -5.51 -7.02 14.63
N GLU A 298 -6.17 -8.05 14.15
CA GLU A 298 -5.55 -9.35 13.93
C GLU A 298 -4.71 -9.27 12.65
N ILE A 299 -3.39 -9.50 12.78
CA ILE A 299 -2.47 -9.41 11.65
C ILE A 299 -1.88 -10.79 11.42
N GLY A 300 -2.19 -11.38 10.26
CA GLY A 300 -1.65 -12.66 9.85
C GLY A 300 -0.25 -12.54 9.23
N ARG A 301 0.38 -13.69 9.03
CA ARG A 301 1.55 -13.80 8.15
C ARG A 301 1.10 -13.73 6.68
N PRO A 302 1.71 -12.87 5.83
CA PRO A 302 1.44 -12.87 4.40
C PRO A 302 1.64 -14.24 3.76
N GLN A 303 0.66 -14.72 2.99
CA GLN A 303 0.71 -15.99 2.28
C GLN A 303 1.63 -15.95 1.05
N ILE A 304 1.85 -14.76 0.51
CA ILE A 304 2.80 -14.48 -0.57
C ILE A 304 3.82 -13.42 -0.10
N SER A 305 4.92 -13.26 -0.83
CA SER A 305 5.93 -12.27 -0.48
C SER A 305 5.40 -10.84 -0.64
N VAL A 306 5.21 -10.11 0.45
CA VAL A 306 4.86 -8.68 0.42
C VAL A 306 6.07 -7.83 0.81
N TYR A 307 6.42 -6.84 -0.01
CA TYR A 307 7.59 -5.98 0.20
C TYR A 307 7.23 -4.67 0.89
N SER A 308 7.98 -4.30 1.94
CA SER A 308 7.74 -3.08 2.68
C SER A 308 8.39 -1.86 2.05
N ASN A 309 7.66 -0.74 2.04
CA ASN A 309 8.18 0.56 1.60
C ASN A 309 9.30 1.10 2.49
N VAL A 310 9.47 0.63 3.72
CA VAL A 310 10.44 1.16 4.69
C VAL A 310 11.88 0.70 4.39
N ASP A 311 12.04 -0.58 4.08
CA ASP A 311 13.35 -1.20 3.93
C ASP A 311 13.52 -2.04 2.65
N ALA A 312 12.49 -2.11 1.81
CA ALA A 312 12.43 -2.91 0.59
C ALA A 312 12.63 -4.42 0.83
N LYS A 313 12.35 -4.91 2.05
CA LYS A 313 12.41 -6.32 2.39
C LYS A 313 11.01 -6.92 2.49
N ARG A 314 10.97 -8.25 2.39
CA ARG A 314 9.75 -9.03 2.58
C ARG A 314 9.29 -8.99 4.03
N TYR A 315 7.99 -8.91 4.24
CA TYR A 315 7.38 -9.21 5.53
C TYR A 315 7.57 -10.69 5.87
N MET A 316 7.95 -10.96 7.13
CA MET A 316 8.25 -12.32 7.60
C MET A 316 7.23 -12.82 8.62
N HIS A 317 6.84 -11.96 9.58
CA HIS A 317 5.90 -12.26 10.66
C HIS A 317 5.03 -11.05 11.01
N GLU A 318 3.91 -11.27 11.71
CA GLU A 318 2.89 -10.28 12.11
C GLU A 318 3.46 -9.03 12.80
N THR A 319 4.41 -9.20 13.73
CA THR A 319 5.00 -8.10 14.50
C THR A 319 5.78 -7.16 13.60
N HIS A 320 6.33 -7.70 12.50
CA HIS A 320 7.04 -6.93 11.51
C HIS A 320 6.08 -6.03 10.73
N VAL A 321 4.93 -6.57 10.30
CA VAL A 321 3.87 -5.83 9.60
C VAL A 321 3.40 -4.66 10.45
N ARG A 322 3.03 -4.92 11.71
CA ARG A 322 2.56 -3.88 12.63
C ARG A 322 3.58 -2.75 12.79
N ARG A 323 4.84 -3.09 13.07
CA ARG A 323 5.91 -2.11 13.30
C ARG A 323 6.22 -1.28 12.06
N LEU A 324 6.32 -1.92 10.89
CA LEU A 324 6.71 -1.23 9.67
C LEU A 324 5.60 -0.36 9.11
N LEU A 325 4.32 -0.75 9.17
CA LEU A 325 3.21 0.10 8.74
C LEU A 325 3.16 1.43 9.52
N VAL A 326 3.44 1.39 10.82
CA VAL A 326 3.55 2.61 11.64
C VAL A 326 4.75 3.45 11.21
N LYS A 327 5.93 2.81 11.03
CA LYS A 327 7.16 3.49 10.60
C LYS A 327 7.07 4.06 9.18
N GLN A 328 6.26 3.45 8.31
CA GLN A 328 6.05 3.81 6.91
C GLN A 328 5.52 5.24 6.74
N LEU A 329 4.71 5.72 7.68
CA LEU A 329 4.15 7.08 7.65
C LEU A 329 5.21 8.19 7.59
N VAL A 330 6.33 7.97 8.27
CA VAL A 330 7.40 8.96 8.49
C VAL A 330 8.72 8.57 7.84
N SER A 331 8.73 7.46 7.09
CA SER A 331 9.91 6.95 6.39
C SER A 331 9.73 7.07 4.89
N PRO A 332 10.81 7.31 4.12
CA PRO A 332 10.72 7.37 2.68
C PRO A 332 10.26 6.04 2.09
N VAL A 333 9.44 6.12 1.04
CA VAL A 333 9.02 4.97 0.24
C VAL A 333 10.18 4.54 -0.66
N LYS A 334 10.75 3.37 -0.37
CA LYS A 334 11.86 2.76 -1.12
C LYS A 334 11.38 1.97 -2.35
N TRP A 335 10.63 2.62 -3.22
CA TRP A 335 9.97 1.94 -4.34
C TRP A 335 10.95 1.43 -5.40
N GLU A 336 11.93 2.24 -5.79
CA GLU A 336 13.05 1.83 -6.67
C GLU A 336 13.72 0.55 -6.14
N GLN A 337 14.03 0.51 -4.85
CA GLN A 337 14.66 -0.63 -4.21
C GLN A 337 13.74 -1.86 -4.14
N ILE A 338 12.44 -1.66 -3.94
CA ILE A 338 11.45 -2.74 -4.05
C ILE A 338 11.45 -3.32 -5.46
N LEU A 339 11.45 -2.48 -6.50
CA LEU A 339 11.50 -2.96 -7.88
C LEU A 339 12.81 -3.71 -8.16
N HIS A 340 13.95 -3.25 -7.64
CA HIS A 340 15.19 -4.03 -7.72
C HIS A 340 15.04 -5.40 -7.05
N ALA A 341 14.53 -5.46 -5.82
CA ALA A 341 14.37 -6.71 -5.09
C ALA A 341 13.36 -7.68 -5.74
N LEU A 342 12.26 -7.15 -6.30
CA LEU A 342 11.25 -7.95 -7.02
C LEU A 342 11.80 -8.53 -8.32
N TYR A 343 12.64 -7.76 -9.02
CA TYR A 343 13.05 -8.09 -10.38
C TYR A 343 14.51 -8.54 -10.56
N GLU A 344 15.26 -8.67 -9.48
CA GLU A 344 16.59 -9.29 -9.46
C GLU A 344 16.51 -10.77 -9.90
N ARG A 345 17.39 -11.17 -10.82
CA ARG A 345 17.42 -12.52 -11.40
C ARG A 345 18.77 -12.82 -12.05
N LYS A 346 19.05 -14.10 -12.29
CA LYS A 346 20.26 -14.50 -13.02
C LYS A 346 20.14 -14.14 -14.49
N GLN A 347 21.27 -13.92 -15.15
CA GLN A 347 21.30 -13.68 -16.58
C GLN A 347 20.68 -14.86 -17.34
N GLY A 348 19.72 -14.57 -18.22
CA GLY A 348 19.00 -15.57 -19.01
C GLY A 348 17.70 -16.08 -18.38
N GLU A 349 17.39 -15.74 -17.12
CA GLU A 349 16.09 -16.05 -16.53
C GLU A 349 15.00 -15.07 -17.01
N ASP A 350 13.82 -15.61 -17.33
CA ASP A 350 12.66 -14.83 -17.75
C ASP A 350 12.10 -13.94 -16.64
N PHE A 351 11.18 -13.05 -16.99
CA PHE A 351 10.48 -12.15 -16.08
C PHE A 351 9.06 -12.63 -15.74
N PRO A 352 8.61 -12.52 -14.47
CA PRO A 352 7.22 -12.77 -14.13
C PRO A 352 6.31 -11.74 -14.79
N HIS A 353 5.06 -12.14 -15.01
CA HIS A 353 4.04 -11.22 -15.48
C HIS A 353 3.67 -10.24 -14.37
N THR A 354 3.70 -8.94 -14.65
CA THR A 354 3.41 -7.91 -13.66
C THR A 354 2.03 -7.32 -13.93
N TYR A 355 1.19 -7.29 -12.91
CA TYR A 355 -0.12 -6.64 -12.96
C TYR A 355 -0.15 -5.42 -12.05
N GLU A 356 -0.39 -4.21 -12.59
CA GLU A 356 -0.79 -3.05 -11.76
C GLU A 356 -2.31 -3.12 -11.55
N VAL A 357 -2.70 -3.42 -10.32
CA VAL A 357 -4.09 -3.70 -9.91
C VAL A 357 -4.65 -2.50 -9.17
N GLY A 358 -5.24 -1.57 -9.91
CA GLY A 358 -5.88 -0.38 -9.35
C GLY A 358 -5.90 0.81 -10.31
N PRO A 359 -6.33 1.99 -9.84
CA PRO A 359 -6.45 3.16 -10.68
C PRO A 359 -5.07 3.70 -11.10
N GLY A 360 -4.95 4.13 -12.36
CA GLY A 360 -3.75 4.73 -12.94
C GLY A 360 -2.72 3.72 -13.47
N LYS A 361 -1.69 4.22 -14.16
CA LYS A 361 -0.58 3.41 -14.76
C LYS A 361 0.80 3.88 -14.27
N GLN A 362 0.84 4.42 -13.06
CA GLN A 362 2.03 5.12 -12.56
C GLN A 362 3.11 4.13 -12.18
N LEU A 363 2.75 2.97 -11.60
CA LEU A 363 3.72 1.96 -11.21
C LEU A 363 4.36 1.30 -12.43
N GLY A 364 3.60 1.03 -13.49
CA GLY A 364 4.14 0.60 -14.78
C GLY A 364 5.14 1.60 -15.36
N SER A 365 4.87 2.90 -15.25
CA SER A 365 5.80 3.95 -15.68
C SER A 365 7.09 3.96 -14.86
N THR A 366 7.02 3.69 -13.55
CA THR A 366 8.23 3.55 -12.71
C THR A 366 8.99 2.27 -13.01
N LEU A 367 8.28 1.16 -13.25
CA LEU A 367 8.86 -0.13 -13.64
C LEU A 367 9.62 -0.03 -14.96
N GLN A 368 9.04 0.63 -15.96
CA GLN A 368 9.70 0.87 -17.25
C GLN A 368 11.07 1.55 -17.09
N LYS A 369 11.15 2.52 -16.17
CA LYS A 369 12.38 3.27 -15.89
C LYS A 369 13.40 2.50 -15.05
N CYS A 370 12.94 1.59 -14.17
CA CYS A 370 13.83 0.76 -13.36
C CYS A 370 14.32 -0.48 -14.11
N ASN A 371 13.43 -1.12 -14.88
CA ASN A 371 13.70 -2.40 -15.52
C ASN A 371 12.82 -2.59 -16.77
N MET A 372 13.36 -2.14 -17.91
CA MET A 372 12.70 -2.27 -19.21
C MET A 372 12.40 -3.73 -19.60
N LYS A 373 13.21 -4.70 -19.16
CA LYS A 373 12.97 -6.13 -19.46
C LYS A 373 11.77 -6.66 -18.70
N ALA A 374 11.64 -6.31 -17.41
CA ALA A 374 10.46 -6.64 -16.62
C ALA A 374 9.19 -5.97 -17.18
N PHE A 375 9.30 -4.71 -17.59
CA PHE A 375 8.18 -3.95 -18.15
C PHE A 375 7.60 -4.56 -19.43
N LYS A 376 8.36 -5.34 -20.20
CA LYS A 376 7.81 -6.05 -21.37
C LYS A 376 6.69 -7.03 -21.01
N ASN A 377 6.67 -7.53 -19.76
CA ASN A 377 5.66 -8.45 -19.24
C ASN A 377 4.69 -7.73 -18.29
N TYR A 378 4.43 -6.43 -18.51
CA TYR A 378 3.54 -5.62 -17.67
C TYR A 378 2.14 -5.51 -18.28
N THR A 379 1.11 -5.57 -17.43
CA THR A 379 -0.27 -5.30 -17.79
C THR A 379 -0.92 -4.43 -16.72
N HIS A 380 -1.67 -3.42 -17.15
CA HIS A 380 -2.53 -2.64 -16.26
C HIS A 380 -3.92 -3.26 -16.24
N VAL A 381 -4.48 -3.47 -15.04
CA VAL A 381 -5.88 -3.86 -14.90
C VAL A 381 -6.73 -2.61 -14.90
N ASP A 382 -7.38 -2.34 -16.03
CA ASP A 382 -8.18 -1.12 -16.20
C ASP A 382 -9.37 -1.10 -15.22
N VAL A 383 -9.66 0.08 -14.67
CA VAL A 383 -10.74 0.30 -13.70
C VAL A 383 -11.88 1.15 -14.27
N ILE A 384 -11.74 1.63 -15.51
CA ILE A 384 -12.74 2.43 -16.23
C ILE A 384 -13.62 1.57 -17.12
N VAL A 385 -13.03 0.61 -17.85
CA VAL A 385 -13.64 -0.02 -19.03
C VAL A 385 -14.90 -0.83 -18.68
N PRO A 386 -16.04 -0.41 -19.21
CA PRO A 386 -16.85 -1.30 -20.04
C PRO A 386 -16.81 -0.76 -21.47
N GLU A 387 -16.05 -1.41 -22.33
CA GLU A 387 -16.33 -1.42 -23.76
C GLU A 387 -17.00 -2.77 -23.99
N ASP A 388 -18.31 -2.72 -24.27
CA ASP A 388 -19.03 -3.81 -24.90
C ASP A 388 -18.56 -3.98 -26.36
#